data_AF-A0A847GM21-F1
#
_entry.id   AF-A0A847GM21-F1
#
_cell.length_a   1.000
_cell.length_b   1.000
_cell.length_c   1.000
_cell.angle_alpha   90.00
_cell.angle_beta   90.00
_cell.angle_gamma   90.00
#
_symmetry.space_group_name_H-M   'P 1'
#
loop_
_entity.id
_entity.type
_entity.pdbx_description
1 polymer ?
#
loop_
_entity_poly.entity_id
_entity_poly.type
_entity_poly.pdbx_seq_one_letter_code
_entity_poly.pdbx_strand_id
1 'polypeptide(L)'
;MKMRIAAVTTFFLLVACPSASAEITRIWLTHRAPDPSRIVVNWQTAQPGNSVVRFGLSRDCPETVAVEESVTLHHVEIPLAKRDATYHYRVSTGDPTSGDAAFKSYPTDVLRVAVAADWQGQPKLDAILRDSVHLLLAAGDHIDCLHRLCGVGVKDRTRPYGESLRRPKANLPEEGRPSKTEPDAV
;
A
#
# COMPACT_ATOMS: atom_id res chain seq x y z
N MET A 1 -73.66 18.25 -4.30
CA MET A 1 -72.68 17.23 -3.88
C MET A 1 -71.28 17.77 -4.14
N LYS A 2 -70.51 18.18 -3.11
CA LYS A 2 -69.19 18.83 -3.27
C LYS A 2 -68.09 17.77 -3.27
N MET A 3 -67.38 17.64 -4.39
CA MET A 3 -66.31 16.65 -4.58
C MET A 3 -64.99 17.22 -4.03
N ARG A 4 -64.41 16.56 -3.03
CA ARG A 4 -63.09 16.90 -2.47
C ARG A 4 -62.04 16.02 -3.15
N ILE A 5 -61.15 16.62 -3.94
CA ILE A 5 -60.00 15.94 -4.52
C ILE A 5 -58.88 16.00 -3.48
N ALA A 6 -58.52 14.85 -2.91
CA ALA A 6 -57.34 14.71 -2.07
C ALA A 6 -56.12 14.51 -2.98
N ALA A 7 -55.19 15.47 -2.98
CA ALA A 7 -53.92 15.32 -3.67
C ALA A 7 -53.03 14.37 -2.85
N VAL A 8 -52.70 13.22 -3.42
CA VAL A 8 -51.73 12.27 -2.85
C VAL A 8 -50.34 12.72 -3.29
N THR A 9 -49.59 13.33 -2.38
CA THR A 9 -48.19 13.69 -2.60
C THR A 9 -47.33 12.45 -2.37
N THR A 10 -46.94 11.77 -3.45
CA THR A 10 -45.99 10.66 -3.38
C THR A 10 -44.60 11.20 -3.04
N PHE A 11 -44.17 10.98 -1.80
CA PHE A 11 -42.82 11.28 -1.33
C PHE A 11 -41.85 10.22 -1.89
N PHE A 12 -41.08 10.59 -2.91
CA PHE A 12 -40.02 9.73 -3.46
C PHE A 12 -38.84 9.76 -2.47
N LEU A 13 -38.70 8.69 -1.68
CA LEU A 13 -37.56 8.52 -0.79
C LEU A 13 -36.33 8.21 -1.66
N LEU A 14 -35.49 9.22 -1.92
CA LEU A 14 -34.16 9.04 -2.50
C LEU A 14 -33.33 8.22 -1.51
N VAL A 15 -33.31 6.90 -1.71
CA VAL A 15 -32.36 6.03 -1.03
C VAL A 15 -30.98 6.40 -1.56
N ALA A 16 -30.26 7.23 -0.82
CA ALA A 16 -28.84 7.43 -1.02
C ALA A 16 -28.16 6.07 -0.82
N CYS A 17 -27.91 5.36 -1.91
CA CYS A 17 -27.06 4.18 -1.88
C CYS A 17 -25.68 4.69 -1.42
N PRO A 18 -25.12 4.18 -0.31
CA PRO A 18 -23.77 4.54 0.05
C PRO A 18 -22.87 4.05 -1.08
N SER A 19 -22.42 4.97 -1.93
CA SER A 19 -21.34 4.72 -2.87
C SER A 19 -20.20 4.19 -2.01
N ALA A 20 -19.84 2.92 -2.18
CA ALA A 20 -18.64 2.37 -1.59
C ALA A 20 -17.49 3.23 -2.13
N SER A 21 -17.05 4.20 -1.32
CA SER A 21 -15.90 5.03 -1.61
C SER A 21 -14.78 4.09 -2.05
N ALA A 22 -14.17 4.34 -3.21
CA ALA A 22 -13.07 3.53 -3.70
C ALA A 22 -11.91 3.66 -2.71
N GLU A 23 -11.89 2.80 -1.70
CA GLU A 23 -10.91 2.86 -0.64
C GLU A 23 -9.53 2.66 -1.26
N ILE A 24 -8.66 3.64 -1.06
CA ILE A 24 -7.26 3.54 -1.44
C ILE A 24 -6.58 2.64 -0.42
N THR A 25 -6.05 1.53 -0.89
CA THR A 25 -5.38 0.53 -0.06
C THR A 25 -3.99 0.24 -0.60
N ARG A 26 -3.10 -0.21 0.29
CA ARG A 26 -1.77 -0.74 -0.05
C ARG A 26 -0.99 0.25 -0.91
N ILE A 27 -0.50 1.33 -0.31
CA ILE A 27 0.39 2.25 -1.02
C ILE A 27 1.83 1.73 -0.88
N TRP A 28 2.56 1.62 -1.99
CA TRP A 28 3.98 1.26 -1.99
C TRP A 28 4.77 2.02 -3.07
N LEU A 29 6.09 2.10 -2.87
CA LEU A 29 7.01 2.83 -3.74
C LEU A 29 7.95 1.85 -4.45
N THR A 30 8.22 2.09 -5.73
CA THR A 30 9.16 1.29 -6.54
C THR A 30 9.96 2.19 -7.48
N HIS A 31 10.95 1.60 -8.15
CA HIS A 31 11.70 2.24 -9.24
C HIS A 31 11.38 1.50 -10.54
N ARG A 32 11.16 2.25 -11.62
CA ARG A 32 11.00 1.69 -12.98
C ARG A 32 12.35 1.49 -13.67
N ALA A 33 13.33 2.32 -13.33
CA ALA A 33 14.67 2.34 -13.90
C ALA A 33 15.69 2.71 -12.79
N PRO A 34 17.00 2.49 -12.99
CA PRO A 34 18.04 2.93 -12.05
C PRO A 34 18.27 4.45 -12.11
N ASP A 35 17.20 5.23 -11.95
CA ASP A 35 17.19 6.69 -11.98
C ASP A 35 16.70 7.23 -10.62
N PRO A 36 17.59 7.80 -9.78
CA PRO A 36 17.23 8.31 -8.46
C PRO A 36 16.44 9.64 -8.51
N SER A 37 16.29 10.23 -9.70
CA SER A 37 15.47 11.44 -9.89
C SER A 37 13.98 11.13 -10.10
N ARG A 38 13.59 9.85 -10.00
CA ARG A 38 12.22 9.39 -10.22
C ARG A 38 11.84 8.31 -9.22
N ILE A 39 10.56 8.26 -8.88
CA ILE A 39 9.99 7.17 -8.08
C ILE A 39 8.57 6.88 -8.55
N VAL A 40 8.18 5.62 -8.53
CA VAL A 40 6.82 5.19 -8.86
C VAL A 40 6.01 5.02 -7.59
N VAL A 41 4.95 5.78 -7.45
CA VAL A 41 3.93 5.61 -6.41
C VAL A 41 2.86 4.67 -6.93
N ASN A 42 2.59 3.62 -6.15
CA ASN A 42 1.69 2.55 -6.54
C ASN A 42 0.64 2.37 -5.45
N TRP A 43 -0.60 2.08 -5.84
CA TRP A 43 -1.67 1.75 -4.90
C TRP A 43 -2.75 0.89 -5.58
N GLN A 44 -3.67 0.39 -4.76
CA GLN A 44 -4.83 -0.36 -5.22
C GLN A 44 -6.13 0.28 -4.75
N THR A 45 -7.15 0.19 -5.59
CA THR A 45 -8.52 0.61 -5.28
C THR A 45 -9.48 -0.54 -5.55
N ALA A 46 -10.65 -0.50 -4.90
CA ALA A 46 -11.69 -1.51 -5.11
C ALA A 46 -12.43 -1.36 -6.45
N GLN A 47 -12.44 -0.15 -7.03
CA GLN A 47 -13.12 0.19 -8.27
C GLN A 47 -12.17 0.90 -9.23
N PRO A 48 -12.28 0.67 -10.55
CA PRO A 48 -11.42 1.33 -11.52
C PRO A 48 -11.54 2.85 -11.48
N GLY A 49 -10.43 3.56 -11.66
CA GLY A 49 -10.46 5.02 -11.82
C GLY A 49 -9.12 5.59 -12.27
N ASN A 50 -9.04 6.92 -12.30
CA ASN A 50 -7.84 7.66 -12.65
C ASN A 50 -6.77 7.57 -11.56
N SER A 51 -5.55 7.97 -11.91
CA SER A 51 -4.41 7.91 -11.01
C SER A 51 -3.81 9.30 -10.81
N VAL A 52 -3.90 9.83 -9.60
CA VAL A 52 -3.36 11.16 -9.29
C VAL A 52 -2.44 11.07 -8.08
N VAL A 53 -1.26 11.66 -8.20
CA VAL A 53 -0.30 11.85 -7.10
C VAL A 53 -0.05 13.34 -6.92
N ARG A 54 -0.32 13.83 -5.72
CA ARG A 54 0.16 15.14 -5.26
C ARG A 54 1.40 14.93 -4.42
N PHE A 55 2.42 15.75 -4.60
CA PHE A 55 3.69 15.58 -3.88
C PHE A 55 4.46 16.90 -3.73
N GLY A 56 5.51 16.86 -2.90
CA GLY A 56 6.48 17.95 -2.79
C GLY A 56 7.26 17.91 -1.49
N LEU A 57 7.99 18.98 -1.19
CA LEU A 57 8.85 19.07 0.00
C LEU A 57 8.12 19.52 1.27
N SER A 58 6.84 19.90 1.14
CA SER A 58 5.97 20.25 2.25
C SER A 58 4.68 19.42 2.18
N ARG A 59 3.97 19.35 3.31
CA ARG A 59 2.68 18.65 3.43
C ARG A 59 1.58 19.24 2.55
N ASP A 60 1.77 20.43 1.99
CA ASP A 60 0.78 21.01 1.06
C ASP A 60 0.81 20.32 -0.31
N CYS A 61 1.87 19.57 -0.61
CA CYS A 61 2.01 18.80 -1.85
C CYS A 61 1.70 19.64 -3.11
N PRO A 62 2.49 20.70 -3.38
CA PRO A 62 2.20 21.67 -4.43
C PRO A 62 2.27 21.12 -5.86
N GLU A 63 2.98 20.01 -6.07
CA GLU A 63 3.15 19.39 -7.38
C GLU A 63 2.10 18.30 -7.60
N THR A 64 1.69 18.07 -8.85
CA THR A 64 0.69 17.05 -9.20
C THR A 64 1.09 16.35 -10.50
N VAL A 65 0.99 15.02 -10.50
CA VAL A 65 0.99 14.20 -11.71
C VAL A 65 -0.34 13.46 -11.77
N ALA A 66 -1.03 13.55 -12.90
CA ALA A 66 -2.30 12.88 -13.15
C ALA A 66 -2.19 12.02 -14.42
N VAL A 67 -2.74 10.81 -14.35
CA VAL A 67 -2.88 9.88 -15.47
C VAL A 67 -4.36 9.60 -15.65
N GLU A 68 -4.87 9.96 -16.82
CA GLU A 68 -6.25 9.66 -17.21
C GLU A 68 -6.33 8.21 -17.67
N GLU A 69 -6.84 7.36 -16.78
CA GLU A 69 -6.99 5.92 -16.98
C GLU A 69 -8.17 5.38 -16.16
N SER A 70 -8.46 4.10 -16.29
CA SER A 70 -9.49 3.42 -15.50
C SER A 70 -8.97 2.04 -15.08
N VAL A 71 -8.21 2.03 -13.99
CA VAL A 71 -7.53 0.83 -13.47
C VAL A 71 -7.77 0.68 -11.97
N THR A 72 -7.58 -0.52 -11.44
CA THR A 72 -7.62 -0.81 -9.99
C THR A 72 -6.24 -0.98 -9.38
N LEU A 73 -5.21 -1.07 -10.23
CA LEU A 73 -3.81 -1.14 -9.86
C LEU A 73 -3.10 0.04 -10.54
N HIS A 74 -2.73 1.02 -9.74
CA HIS A 74 -2.27 2.32 -10.21
C HIS A 74 -0.74 2.41 -10.16
N HIS A 75 -0.15 3.08 -11.14
CA HIS A 75 1.29 3.28 -11.25
C HIS A 75 1.58 4.70 -11.75
N VAL A 76 2.06 5.58 -10.87
CA VAL A 76 2.39 6.96 -11.24
C VAL A 76 3.83 7.25 -10.91
N GLU A 77 4.62 7.55 -11.94
CA GLU A 77 6.01 8.00 -11.77
C GLU A 77 6.03 9.51 -11.56
N ILE A 78 6.64 9.94 -10.45
CA ILE A 78 6.83 11.36 -10.12
C ILE A 78 8.31 11.74 -10.21
N PRO A 79 8.63 12.97 -10.65
CA PRO A 79 10.00 13.49 -10.62
C PRO A 79 10.41 13.92 -9.20
N LEU A 80 11.69 13.77 -8.88
CA LEU A 80 12.30 14.19 -7.62
C LEU A 80 13.39 15.23 -7.91
N ALA A 81 13.02 16.51 -7.79
CA ALA A 81 13.92 17.63 -8.08
C ALA A 81 15.08 17.79 -7.07
N LYS A 82 14.97 17.26 -5.84
CA LYS A 82 15.99 17.42 -4.80
C LYS A 82 16.42 16.09 -4.18
N ARG A 83 17.73 15.94 -4.05
CA ARG A 83 18.38 14.91 -3.22
C ARG A 83 18.46 15.37 -1.76
N ASP A 84 18.77 14.43 -0.87
CA ASP A 84 18.90 14.70 0.58
C ASP A 84 17.66 15.36 1.20
N ALA A 85 16.47 15.00 0.70
CA ALA A 85 15.21 15.64 1.06
C ALA A 85 14.19 14.61 1.56
N THR A 86 13.20 15.10 2.30
CA THR A 86 11.97 14.34 2.58
C THR A 86 10.87 14.86 1.68
N TYR A 87 10.26 13.97 0.90
CA TYR A 87 9.08 14.26 0.09
C TYR A 87 7.84 13.80 0.83
N HIS A 88 6.81 14.65 0.79
CA HIS A 88 5.45 14.32 1.17
C HIS A 88 4.64 14.00 -0.09
N TYR A 89 3.68 13.09 0.03
CA TYR A 89 2.77 12.75 -1.06
C TYR A 89 1.40 12.29 -0.55
N ARG A 90 0.42 12.43 -1.45
CA ARG A 90 -0.93 11.86 -1.34
C ARG A 90 -1.34 11.30 -2.68
N VAL A 91 -2.11 10.21 -2.67
CA VAL A 91 -2.67 9.63 -3.89
C VAL A 91 -4.18 9.80 -3.89
N SER A 92 -4.79 9.92 -5.07
CA SER A 92 -6.23 10.01 -5.23
C SER A 92 -6.70 9.31 -6.50
N THR A 93 -7.92 8.77 -6.43
CA THR A 93 -8.64 8.12 -7.54
C THR A 93 -10.10 8.56 -7.43
N GLY A 94 -10.58 9.38 -8.36
CA GLY A 94 -11.85 10.10 -8.20
C GLY A 94 -11.82 11.03 -6.97
N ASP A 95 -12.87 10.99 -6.16
CA ASP A 95 -12.97 11.77 -4.91
C ASP A 95 -12.09 11.24 -3.76
N PRO A 96 -11.93 9.91 -3.56
CA PRO A 96 -11.03 9.38 -2.54
C PRO A 96 -9.60 9.90 -2.63
N THR A 97 -9.05 10.32 -1.49
CA THR A 97 -7.66 10.77 -1.33
C THR A 97 -7.07 10.11 -0.09
N SER A 98 -5.80 9.70 -0.16
CA SER A 98 -5.08 9.13 0.98
C SER A 98 -4.71 10.20 2.03
N GLY A 99 -4.33 9.74 3.22
CA GLY A 99 -3.59 10.57 4.17
C GLY A 99 -2.23 11.00 3.63
N ASP A 100 -1.60 11.96 4.33
CA ASP A 100 -0.22 12.37 4.09
C ASP A 100 0.76 11.22 4.38
N ALA A 101 1.64 10.94 3.43
CA ALA A 101 2.74 10.01 3.58
C ALA A 101 4.06 10.68 3.18
N ALA A 102 5.19 10.16 3.65
CA ALA A 102 6.49 10.73 3.35
C ALA A 102 7.56 9.66 3.09
N PHE A 103 8.54 10.00 2.27
CA PHE A 103 9.73 9.19 2.01
C PHE A 103 10.96 10.08 1.81
N LYS A 104 12.14 9.50 1.93
CA LYS A 104 13.41 10.20 1.69
C LYS A 104 13.80 10.06 0.23
N SER A 105 14.20 11.15 -0.42
CA SER A 105 14.90 11.06 -1.69
C SER A 105 16.30 10.50 -1.50
N TYR A 106 16.98 10.19 -2.60
CA TYR A 106 18.31 9.62 -2.53
C TYR A 106 19.31 10.60 -1.90
N PRO A 107 20.15 10.12 -0.97
CA PRO A 107 21.19 10.94 -0.36
C PRO A 107 22.33 11.21 -1.34
N THR A 108 23.12 12.27 -1.13
CA THR A 108 24.37 12.53 -1.86
C THR A 108 25.61 11.98 -1.16
N ASP A 109 25.53 11.76 0.16
CA ASP A 109 26.63 11.24 0.97
C ASP A 109 26.51 9.71 1.17
N VAL A 110 25.74 9.26 2.18
CA VAL A 110 25.63 7.84 2.53
C VAL A 110 24.28 7.25 2.14
N LEU A 111 24.30 6.29 1.20
CA LEU A 111 23.15 5.45 0.89
C LEU A 111 23.01 4.30 1.89
N ARG A 112 21.91 4.31 2.65
CA ARG A 112 21.52 3.21 3.56
C ARG A 112 20.51 2.29 2.88
N VAL A 113 20.84 1.02 2.77
CA VAL A 113 20.01 0.00 2.12
C VAL A 113 19.77 -1.14 3.09
N ALA A 114 18.50 -1.49 3.32
CA ALA A 114 18.14 -2.79 3.89
C ALA A 114 17.95 -3.78 2.76
N VAL A 115 18.52 -4.97 2.88
CA VAL A 115 18.23 -6.10 1.99
C VAL A 115 17.51 -7.15 2.81
N ALA A 116 16.38 -7.63 2.30
CA ALA A 116 15.57 -8.60 3.01
C ALA A 116 15.01 -9.66 2.05
N ALA A 117 14.99 -10.89 2.53
CA ALA A 117 14.32 -12.03 1.92
C ALA A 117 13.50 -12.75 3.00
N ASP A 118 12.71 -13.74 2.60
CA ASP A 118 12.07 -14.69 3.52
C ASP A 118 11.16 -14.00 4.57
N TRP A 119 10.34 -13.05 4.09
CA TRP A 119 9.45 -12.26 4.93
C TRP A 119 8.05 -12.83 5.13
N GLN A 120 7.78 -14.04 4.65
CA GLN A 120 6.54 -14.77 4.89
C GLN A 120 6.23 -14.96 6.38
N GLY A 121 7.25 -14.94 7.26
CA GLY A 121 7.14 -15.02 8.72
C GLY A 121 6.83 -13.70 9.43
N GLN A 122 6.65 -12.60 8.71
CA GLN A 122 6.35 -11.26 9.25
C GLN A 122 7.28 -10.82 10.39
N PRO A 123 8.59 -10.73 10.15
CA PRO A 123 9.54 -10.34 11.19
C PRO A 123 9.29 -8.92 11.71
N LYS A 124 9.76 -8.65 12.93
CA LYS A 124 9.74 -7.30 13.49
C LYS A 124 10.58 -6.36 12.63
N LEU A 125 10.03 -5.20 12.30
CA LEU A 125 10.69 -4.20 11.43
C LEU A 125 11.55 -3.20 12.19
N ASP A 126 11.69 -3.35 13.51
CA ASP A 126 12.27 -2.34 14.39
C ASP A 126 13.71 -1.96 13.99
N ALA A 127 14.53 -2.92 13.51
CA ALA A 127 15.88 -2.64 13.06
C ALA A 127 15.91 -1.73 11.81
N ILE A 128 15.08 -2.05 10.81
CA ILE A 128 14.98 -1.28 9.56
C ILE A 128 14.46 0.13 9.84
N LEU A 129 13.48 0.26 10.74
CA LEU A 129 12.95 1.54 11.15
C LEU A 129 13.99 2.39 11.90
N ARG A 130 14.74 1.78 12.83
CA ARG A 130 15.82 2.46 13.56
C ARG A 130 16.94 2.94 12.66
N ASP A 131 17.33 2.13 11.68
CA ASP A 131 18.46 2.46 10.79
C ASP A 131 18.14 3.56 9.79
N SER A 132 16.87 3.99 9.69
CA SER A 132 16.40 5.01 8.77
C SER A 132 16.96 4.75 7.37
N VAL A 133 16.59 3.62 6.77
CA VAL A 133 17.07 3.27 5.43
C VAL A 133 16.47 4.20 4.37
N HIS A 134 17.16 4.32 3.23
CA HIS A 134 16.65 5.03 2.04
C HIS A 134 15.99 4.04 1.09
N LEU A 135 16.52 2.82 1.02
CA LEU A 135 16.02 1.76 0.16
C LEU A 135 15.84 0.48 0.94
N LEU A 136 14.82 -0.25 0.51
CA LEU A 136 14.59 -1.62 0.88
C LEU A 136 14.64 -2.47 -0.39
N LEU A 137 15.58 -3.39 -0.46
CA LEU A 137 15.71 -4.36 -1.54
C LEU A 137 15.10 -5.69 -1.12
N ALA A 138 14.05 -6.08 -1.83
CA ALA A 138 13.39 -7.37 -1.70
C ALA A 138 14.18 -8.43 -2.49
N ALA A 139 14.75 -9.41 -1.80
CA ALA A 139 15.55 -10.48 -2.37
C ALA A 139 14.78 -11.80 -2.53
N GLY A 140 13.46 -11.82 -2.27
CA GLY A 140 12.57 -12.95 -2.58
C GLY A 140 11.77 -13.45 -1.39
N ASP A 141 10.85 -14.38 -1.66
CA ASP A 141 10.13 -15.18 -0.65
C ASP A 141 9.33 -14.38 0.38
N HIS A 142 8.70 -13.28 -0.03
CA HIS A 142 7.81 -12.53 0.86
C HIS A 142 6.46 -13.22 1.11
N ILE A 143 6.09 -14.15 0.24
CA ILE A 143 4.82 -14.87 0.29
C ILE A 143 5.10 -16.36 0.25
N ASP A 144 4.64 -17.06 1.28
CA ASP A 144 4.80 -18.49 1.36
C ASP A 144 4.07 -19.20 0.22
N CYS A 145 4.76 -20.18 -0.37
CA CYS A 145 4.20 -21.09 -1.38
C CYS A 145 3.44 -20.38 -2.53
N LEU A 146 3.91 -19.22 -3.00
CA LEU A 146 3.24 -18.42 -4.04
C LEU A 146 2.88 -19.25 -5.28
N HIS A 147 3.77 -20.15 -5.70
CA HIS A 147 3.53 -21.08 -6.80
C HIS A 147 2.30 -21.97 -6.60
N ARG A 148 2.10 -22.48 -5.38
CA ARG A 148 0.92 -23.30 -5.05
C ARG A 148 -0.35 -22.45 -4.98
N LEU A 149 -0.24 -21.20 -4.50
CA LEU A 149 -1.36 -20.27 -4.39
C LEU A 149 -1.82 -19.72 -5.74
N CYS A 150 -0.89 -19.50 -6.67
CA CYS A 150 -1.15 -18.85 -7.95
C CYS A 150 -1.19 -19.82 -9.14
N GLY A 151 -0.58 -21.00 -9.02
CA GLY A 151 -0.32 -21.90 -10.14
C GLY A 151 0.95 -21.53 -10.89
N VAL A 152 1.50 -22.50 -11.63
CA VAL A 152 2.72 -22.32 -12.45
C VAL A 152 2.48 -21.21 -13.48
N GLY A 153 3.38 -20.24 -13.56
CA GLY A 153 3.39 -19.24 -14.63
C GLY A 153 2.37 -18.09 -14.52
N VAL A 154 1.52 -18.07 -13.49
CA VAL A 154 0.57 -16.97 -13.26
C VAL A 154 1.29 -15.80 -12.56
N LYS A 155 1.65 -14.77 -13.33
CA LYS A 155 2.47 -13.64 -12.86
C LYS A 155 1.68 -12.45 -12.32
N ASP A 156 0.41 -12.31 -12.70
CA ASP A 156 -0.38 -11.11 -12.37
C ASP A 156 -1.22 -11.24 -11.09
N ARG A 157 -1.03 -12.32 -10.31
CA ARG A 157 -1.75 -12.53 -9.05
C ARG A 157 -1.10 -11.78 -7.89
N THR A 158 -1.56 -10.55 -7.65
CA THR A 158 -1.13 -9.72 -6.51
C THR A 158 -1.90 -9.97 -5.21
N ARG A 159 -3.03 -10.71 -5.28
CA ARG A 159 -3.91 -10.96 -4.12
C ARG A 159 -3.18 -11.53 -2.89
N PRO A 160 -2.30 -12.55 -3.00
CA PRO A 160 -1.60 -13.11 -1.84
C PRO A 160 -0.73 -12.08 -1.09
N TYR A 161 -0.04 -11.19 -1.82
CA TYR A 161 0.73 -10.09 -1.24
C TYR A 161 -0.14 -9.17 -0.42
N GLY A 162 -1.30 -8.86 -0.98
CA GLY A 162 -2.28 -8.03 -0.34
C GLY A 162 -2.91 -8.62 0.93
N GLU A 163 -3.08 -9.94 0.99
CA GLU A 163 -3.60 -10.64 2.17
C GLU A 163 -2.55 -10.71 3.28
N SER A 164 -1.27 -10.86 2.94
CA SER A 164 -0.17 -10.86 3.92
C SER A 164 -0.13 -9.55 4.73
N LEU A 165 -0.36 -8.40 4.07
CA LEU A 165 -0.39 -7.08 4.71
C LEU A 165 -1.59 -6.88 5.66
N ARG A 166 -2.66 -7.69 5.54
CA ARG A 166 -3.88 -7.57 6.35
C ARG A 166 -3.90 -8.50 7.56
N ARG A 167 -2.95 -9.42 7.69
CA ARG A 167 -2.94 -10.36 8.81
C ARG A 167 -2.77 -9.57 10.12
N PRO A 168 -3.72 -9.65 11.08
CA PRO A 168 -3.51 -9.08 12.40
C PRO A 168 -2.27 -9.73 13.03
N LYS A 169 -1.53 -8.97 13.86
CA LYS A 169 -0.50 -9.52 14.75
C LYS A 169 -1.18 -10.50 15.72
N ALA A 170 -1.39 -11.74 15.31
CA ALA A 170 -1.88 -12.77 16.20
C ALA A 170 -0.79 -13.04 17.24
N ASN A 171 -1.12 -12.78 18.51
CA ASN A 171 -0.44 -13.15 19.74
C ASN A 171 0.82 -14.02 19.55
N LEU A 172 1.99 -13.43 19.76
CA LEU A 172 3.21 -14.17 20.06
C LEU A 172 2.95 -15.00 21.33
N PRO A 173 3.09 -16.33 21.31
CA PRO A 173 3.23 -17.06 22.56
C PRO A 173 4.56 -16.67 23.17
N GLU A 174 4.53 -16.34 24.48
CA GLU A 174 5.72 -16.12 25.29
C GLU A 174 6.68 -17.32 25.21
N GLU A 175 7.95 -16.99 25.42
CA GLU A 175 9.05 -17.93 25.58
C GLU A 175 8.67 -19.15 26.43
N GLY A 176 8.86 -20.32 25.84
CA GLY A 176 8.78 -21.59 26.54
C GLY A 176 9.71 -22.57 25.85
N ARG A 177 11.00 -22.50 26.19
CA ARG A 177 11.94 -23.60 25.94
C ARG A 177 11.64 -24.70 26.98
N PRO A 178 11.26 -25.93 26.60
CA PRO A 178 11.56 -27.09 27.40
C PRO A 178 12.92 -27.63 26.96
N SER A 179 13.83 -27.76 27.92
CA SER A 179 15.01 -28.61 27.77
C SER A 179 14.55 -30.01 27.37
N LYS A 180 15.12 -30.56 26.30
CA LYS A 180 15.09 -32.01 26.10
C LYS A 180 16.00 -32.63 27.15
N THR A 181 15.41 -33.04 28.25
CA THR A 181 15.97 -34.09 29.11
C THR A 181 16.02 -35.38 28.29
N GLU A 182 17.22 -35.92 28.21
CA GLU A 182 17.52 -37.28 27.79
C GLU A 182 16.94 -38.25 28.85
N PRO A 183 16.19 -39.29 28.46
CA PRO A 183 15.79 -40.32 29.40
C PRO A 183 16.88 -41.41 29.44
N ASP A 184 17.52 -41.52 30.59
CA ASP A 184 18.27 -42.71 30.98
C ASP A 184 17.33 -43.92 31.20
N ALA A 185 17.91 -45.09 30.92
CA ALA A 185 17.60 -46.45 31.38
C ALA A 185 16.54 -47.28 30.63
N VAL A 186 17.01 -48.30 29.90
CA VAL A 186 17.25 -49.66 30.45
C VAL A 186 18.60 -50.17 29.98
#